data_AF-A0A352VHG8-F1
#
_entry.id   AF-A0A352VHG8-F1
#
_cell.length_a   1.000
_cell.length_b   1.000
_cell.length_c   1.000
_cell.angle_alpha   90.00
_cell.angle_beta   90.00
_cell.angle_gamma   90.00
#
_symmetry.space_group_name_H-M   'P 1'
#
loop_
_entity.id
_entity.type
_entity.pdbx_description
1 polymer ?
#
loop_
_entity_poly.entity_id
_entity_poly.type
_entity_poly.pdbx_seq_one_letter_code
_entity_poly.pdbx_strand_id
1 'polypeptide(L)'
;MLSELQGKKLTRYFQLYDIDDDGEIAAADFERVIENVRILRGAPVGSFADHGLRYAFMAFWGALSSSADTDQSGGIDLDEWLA
;
A
#
# COMPACT_ATOMS: atom_id res chain seq x y z
N MET A 1 -1.82 10.92 20.57
CA MET A 1 -2.59 9.71 20.94
C MET A 1 -3.89 9.69 20.17
N LEU A 2 -4.16 8.58 19.49
CA LEU A 2 -5.41 8.33 18.79
C LEU A 2 -6.53 8.03 19.79
N SER A 3 -7.76 8.48 19.50
CA SER A 3 -8.95 7.97 20.18
C SER A 3 -9.21 6.50 19.80
N GLU A 4 -10.01 5.80 20.60
CA GLU A 4 -10.39 4.41 20.31
C GLU A 4 -11.02 4.24 18.92
N LEU A 5 -11.87 5.19 18.50
CA LEU A 5 -12.49 5.16 17.18
C LEU A 5 -11.46 5.40 16.06
N GLN A 6 -10.49 6.30 16.27
CA GLN A 6 -9.42 6.54 15.30
C GLN A 6 -8.53 5.32 15.16
N GLY A 7 -8.10 4.72 16.27
CA GLY A 7 -7.32 3.48 16.28
C GLY A 7 -8.04 2.37 15.50
N LYS A 8 -9.30 2.08 15.83
CA LYS A 8 -10.11 1.07 15.12
C LYS A 8 -10.22 1.32 13.62
N LYS A 9 -10.41 2.57 13.19
CA LYS A 9 -10.49 2.92 11.77
C LYS A 9 -9.15 2.76 11.06
N LEU A 10 -8.07 3.20 11.67
CA LEU A 10 -6.73 3.11 11.08
C LEU A 10 -6.25 1.66 11.02
N THR A 11 -6.46 0.85 12.06
CA THR A 11 -6.23 -0.60 11.99
C THR A 11 -7.05 -1.26 10.88
N ARG A 12 -8.30 -0.84 10.68
CA ARG A 12 -9.09 -1.36 9.57
C ARG A 12 -8.54 -0.95 8.21
N TYR A 13 -8.00 0.26 8.07
CA TYR A 13 -7.31 0.67 6.85
C TYR A 13 -6.04 -0.13 6.61
N PHE A 14 -5.24 -0.38 7.65
CA PHE A 14 -4.04 -1.21 7.58
C PHE A 14 -4.36 -2.57 6.95
N GLN A 15 -5.35 -3.28 7.49
CA GLN A 15 -5.83 -4.57 6.98
C GLN A 15 -6.41 -4.53 5.54
N LEU A 16 -6.70 -3.35 5.00
CA LEU A 16 -7.13 -3.22 3.60
C LEU A 16 -5.94 -3.01 2.65
N TYR A 17 -4.82 -2.49 3.17
CA TYR A 17 -3.58 -2.28 2.43
C TYR A 17 -2.69 -3.52 2.45
N ASP A 18 -2.63 -4.26 3.56
CA ASP A 18 -2.02 -5.57 3.68
C ASP A 18 -2.91 -6.61 2.96
N ILE A 19 -2.58 -6.93 1.71
CA ILE A 19 -3.45 -7.72 0.82
C ILE A 19 -3.18 -9.21 0.97
N ASP A 20 -1.95 -9.61 1.31
CA ASP A 20 -1.63 -11.00 1.60
C ASP A 20 -1.71 -11.39 3.08
N ASP A 21 -2.12 -10.46 3.94
CA ASP A 21 -2.41 -10.68 5.37
C ASP A 21 -1.17 -11.20 6.11
N ASP A 22 0.01 -10.66 5.75
CA ASP A 22 1.30 -11.05 6.33
C ASP A 22 1.69 -10.18 7.54
N GLY A 23 0.91 -9.13 7.82
CA GLY A 23 1.09 -8.24 8.95
C GLY A 23 1.93 -7.01 8.65
N GLU A 24 2.32 -6.80 7.38
CA GLU A 24 3.05 -5.63 6.91
C GLU A 24 2.39 -5.06 5.65
N ILE A 25 2.49 -3.74 5.45
CA ILE A 25 2.19 -3.13 4.15
C ILE A 25 3.51 -3.03 3.40
N ALA A 26 3.63 -3.73 2.28
CA ALA A 26 4.85 -3.75 1.48
C ALA A 26 4.62 -3.33 0.03
N ALA A 27 5.72 -3.12 -0.71
CA ALA A 27 5.66 -2.84 -2.15
C ALA A 27 4.85 -3.89 -2.92
N ALA A 28 4.91 -5.16 -2.49
CA ALA A 28 4.23 -6.28 -3.11
C ALA A 28 2.70 -6.14 -3.09
N ASP A 29 2.11 -5.55 -2.05
CA ASP A 29 0.67 -5.27 -1.98
C ASP A 29 0.25 -4.28 -3.05
N PHE A 30 1.01 -3.20 -3.21
CA PHE A 30 0.76 -2.20 -4.25
C PHE A 30 0.89 -2.80 -5.64
N GLU A 31 1.88 -3.67 -5.86
CA GLU A 31 2.04 -4.39 -7.13
C GLU A 31 0.84 -5.31 -7.43
N ARG A 32 0.29 -6.00 -6.42
CA ARG A 32 -0.94 -6.78 -6.56
C ARG A 32 -2.14 -5.89 -6.93
N VAL A 33 -2.29 -4.72 -6.31
CA VAL A 33 -3.36 -3.76 -6.69
C VAL A 33 -3.19 -3.29 -8.13
N ILE A 34 -1.97 -2.92 -8.53
CA ILE A 34 -1.67 -2.48 -9.89
C ILE A 34 -2.10 -3.54 -10.90
N GLU A 35 -1.71 -4.80 -10.68
CA GLU A 35 -2.05 -5.90 -11.58
C GLU A 35 -3.56 -6.16 -11.62
N ASN A 36 -4.23 -6.17 -10.47
CA ASN A 36 -5.67 -6.34 -10.39
C ASN A 36 -6.42 -5.22 -11.14
N VAL A 37 -6.02 -3.96 -10.96
CA VAL A 37 -6.62 -2.82 -11.66
C VAL A 37 -6.33 -2.87 -13.16
N ARG A 38 -5.12 -3.28 -13.57
CA ARG A 38 -4.76 -3.48 -14.99
C ARG A 38 -5.69 -4.49 -15.66
N ILE A 39 -5.88 -5.65 -15.02
CA ILE A 39 -6.79 -6.71 -15.50
C ILE A 39 -8.22 -6.20 -15.60
N LEU A 40 -8.74 -5.55 -14.55
CA LEU A 40 -10.10 -5.02 -14.50
C LEU A 40 -10.36 -3.97 -15.60
N ARG A 41 -9.34 -3.19 -15.96
CA ARG A 41 -9.43 -2.18 -17.03
C ARG A 41 -9.19 -2.76 -18.44
N GLY A 42 -8.79 -4.02 -18.56
CA GLY A 42 -8.40 -4.61 -19.83
C GLY A 42 -7.18 -3.92 -20.46
N ALA A 43 -6.32 -3.29 -19.65
CA ALA A 43 -5.16 -2.57 -20.14
C ALA A 43 -4.06 -3.58 -20.56
N PRO A 44 -3.52 -3.49 -21.79
CA PRO A 44 -2.39 -4.32 -22.19
C PRO A 44 -1.16 -4.05 -21.32
N VAL A 45 -0.42 -5.11 -21.00
CA VAL A 45 0.88 -5.01 -20.32
C VAL A 45 1.81 -4.11 -21.11
N GLY A 46 2.46 -3.16 -20.44
CA GLY A 46 3.39 -2.21 -21.06
C GLY A 46 2.73 -1.10 -21.89
N SER A 47 1.39 -1.00 -21.87
CA SER A 47 0.70 0.15 -22.45
C SER A 47 1.00 1.43 -21.67
N PHE A 48 0.78 2.60 -22.30
CA PHE A 48 0.94 3.88 -21.61
C PHE A 48 0.07 3.99 -20.35
N ALA A 49 -1.14 3.44 -20.40
CA ALA A 49 -2.05 3.41 -19.25
C ALA A 49 -1.53 2.51 -18.11
N ASP A 50 -0.96 1.36 -18.43
CA ASP A 50 -0.34 0.44 -17.47
C ASP A 50 0.89 1.08 -16.79
N HIS A 51 1.77 1.70 -17.59
CA HIS A 51 2.93 2.43 -17.05
C HIS A 51 2.52 3.60 -16.16
N GLY A 52 1.51 4.39 -16.57
CA GLY A 52 1.01 5.50 -15.77
C GLY A 52 0.40 5.04 -14.44
N LEU A 53 -0.36 3.94 -14.45
CA LEU A 53 -0.92 3.32 -13.25
C LEU A 53 0.19 2.86 -12.30
N ARG A 54 1.15 2.09 -12.81
CA ARG A 54 2.29 1.60 -12.01
C ARG A 54 3.10 2.74 -11.43
N TYR A 55 3.43 3.75 -12.23
CA TYR A 55 4.17 4.92 -11.77
C TYR A 55 3.47 5.64 -10.62
N ALA A 56 2.16 5.90 -10.76
CA ALA A 56 1.41 6.62 -9.74
C ALA A 56 1.32 5.84 -8.41
N PHE A 57 1.03 4.53 -8.47
CA PHE A 57 0.93 3.70 -7.27
C PHE A 57 2.28 3.50 -6.59
N MET A 58 3.36 3.26 -7.35
CA MET A 58 4.69 3.09 -6.77
C MET A 58 5.28 4.40 -6.23
N ALA A 59 4.95 5.55 -6.84
CA ALA A 59 5.31 6.84 -6.27
C ALA A 59 4.58 7.10 -4.94
N PHE A 60 3.31 6.71 -4.84
CA PHE A 60 2.56 6.78 -3.58
C PHE A 60 3.14 5.84 -2.51
N TRP A 61 3.44 4.59 -2.85
CA TRP A 61 4.15 3.67 -1.95
C TRP A 61 5.46 4.26 -1.45
N GLY A 62 6.30 4.80 -2.35
CA GLY A 62 7.58 5.38 -1.96
C GLY A 62 7.43 6.55 -0.99
N ALA A 63 6.41 7.40 -1.18
CA ALA A 63 6.11 8.49 -0.24
C ALA A 63 5.64 7.94 1.12
N LEU A 64 4.75 6.95 1.12
CA LEU A 64 4.23 6.32 2.34
C LEU A 64 5.34 5.64 3.16
N SER A 65 6.11 4.74 2.54
CA SER A 65 7.25 4.06 3.17
C SER A 65 8.26 5.07 3.72
N SER A 66 8.63 6.10 2.95
CA SER A 66 9.57 7.13 3.44
C SER A 66 9.10 7.89 4.69
N SER A 67 7.80 7.88 4.99
CA SER A 67 7.21 8.57 6.14
C SER A 67 6.94 7.68 7.34
N ALA A 68 6.74 6.38 7.11
CA ALA A 68 6.20 5.45 8.11
C ALA A 68 7.12 4.26 8.40
N ASP A 69 7.93 3.79 7.44
CA ASP A 69 8.92 2.71 7.64
C ASP A 69 10.14 3.32 8.38
N THR A 70 10.02 3.39 9.70
CA THR A 70 10.96 4.05 10.60
C THR A 70 12.17 3.18 10.89
N ASP A 71 11.99 1.86 10.88
CA ASP A 71 13.05 0.89 11.13
C ASP A 71 13.80 0.44 9.86
N GLN A 72 13.31 0.85 8.69
CA GLN A 72 13.87 0.55 7.37
C GLN A 72 13.85 -0.96 7.04
N SER A 73 12.85 -1.68 7.56
CA SER A 73 12.61 -3.09 7.25
C SER A 73 12.18 -3.31 5.79
N GLY A 74 11.64 -2.28 5.14
CA GLY A 74 11.06 -2.36 3.80
C GLY A 74 9.56 -2.68 3.78
N GLY A 75 8.96 -2.84 4.96
CA GLY A 75 7.53 -2.92 5.20
C GLY A 75 7.08 -1.82 6.16
N ILE A 76 5.78 -1.69 6.37
CA ILE A 76 5.21 -0.86 7.42
C ILE A 76 4.35 -1.77 8.28
N ASP A 77 4.70 -1.92 9.56
CA ASP A 77 3.88 -2.69 10.49
C ASP A 77 2.71 -1.86 11.08
N LEU A 78 1.86 -2.50 11.89
CA LEU A 78 0.70 -1.83 12.47
C LEU A 78 1.09 -0.72 13.47
N ASP A 79 2.20 -0.87 14.18
CA ASP A 79 2.64 0.12 15.17
C ASP A 79 3.19 1.36 14.46
N GLU A 80 3.97 1.18 13.41
CA GLU A 80 4.44 2.24 12.52
C GLU A 80 3.29 2.98 11.82
N TRP A 81 2.27 2.25 11.36
CA TRP A 81 1.07 2.82 10.75
C TRP A 81 0.26 3.70 11.71
N LEU A 82 0.28 3.41 13.01
CA LEU A 82 -0.50 4.11 14.04
C LEU A 82 0.28 5.23 14.75
N ALA A 83 1.58 5.37 14.49
CA ALA A 83 2.47 6.36 15.09
C ALA A 83 2.16 7.80 14.65
#